data_AF-N0B9P3-F1
#
_entry.id   AF-N0B9P3-F1
#
_cell.length_a   1.000
_cell.length_b   1.000
_cell.length_c   1.000
_cell.angle_alpha   90.00
_cell.angle_beta   90.00
_cell.angle_gamma   90.00
#
_symmetry.space_group_name_H-M   'P 1'
#
loop_
_entity.id
_entity.type
_entity.pdbx_description
1 polymer ?
#
loop_
_entity_poly.entity_id
_entity_poly.type
_entity_poly.pdbx_seq_one_letter_code
_entity_poly.pdbx_strand_id
1 'polypeptide(L)'
;MLVYFAVTLWVTQWSLQDTPVSRMAQGATGFLLIGTVAIWQLVGMWRASTRERNDGRRWITRWLARAVSALVGVTGFLLLMPFPGGMMSLYRDATDQDWVGLQGHIVSIDDTNLRITGYLAWGVLGEVSRALTANSDIRTVVLNSPGGHVGVGTRLYDEIRSRGLDTYAAEFCASACTLAFLGGTRRIVRPGAKLGFHAVGGESANSIGAGTDKIRSLFQAADIPEPFIQRVFATPSNSAWYPDQKELIGAHVVTDVVR
;
A
#
# COMPACT_ATOMS: atom_id res chain seq x y z
N MET A 1 2.52 24.34 15.51
CA MET A 1 3.70 23.70 14.90
C MET A 1 3.93 22.28 15.41
N LEU A 2 4.09 22.02 16.71
CA LEU A 2 4.30 20.64 17.22
C LEU A 2 3.21 19.64 16.82
N VAL A 3 1.92 19.98 16.98
CA VAL A 3 0.81 19.11 16.55
C VAL A 3 0.85 18.85 15.04
N TYR A 4 1.12 19.89 14.25
CA TYR A 4 1.26 19.74 12.80
C TYR A 4 2.38 18.74 12.48
N PHE A 5 3.59 18.95 13.01
CA PHE A 5 4.71 18.03 12.77
C PHE A 5 4.43 16.61 13.24
N ALA A 6 3.84 16.42 14.43
CA ALA A 6 3.51 15.10 14.95
C ALA A 6 2.45 14.39 14.11
N VAL A 7 1.38 15.09 13.72
CA VAL A 7 0.31 14.54 12.89
C VAL A 7 0.81 14.27 11.47
N THR A 8 1.57 15.18 10.87
CA THR A 8 2.18 14.95 9.56
C THR A 8 3.12 13.76 9.61
N LEU A 9 4.00 13.67 10.62
CA LEU A 9 4.89 12.52 10.78
C LEU A 9 4.08 11.22 10.86
N TRP A 10 3.05 11.18 11.70
CA TRP A 10 2.15 10.02 11.85
C TRP A 10 1.44 9.65 10.54
N VAL A 11 0.84 10.61 9.84
CA VAL A 11 0.17 10.36 8.55
C VAL A 11 1.17 9.95 7.48
N THR A 12 2.41 10.44 7.51
CA THR A 12 3.45 10.07 6.53
C THR A 12 4.14 8.74 6.82
N GLN A 13 4.02 8.21 8.05
CA GLN A 13 4.43 6.84 8.32
C GLN A 13 3.53 5.91 7.50
N TRP A 14 4.16 5.18 6.60
CA TRP A 14 3.48 4.33 5.64
C TRP A 14 3.82 2.88 5.92
N SER A 15 2.81 2.03 5.92
CA SER A 15 2.95 0.59 6.00
C SER A 15 2.33 -0.07 4.77
N LEU A 16 2.96 -1.13 4.26
CA LEU A 16 2.32 -2.00 3.26
C LEU A 16 1.04 -2.68 3.78
N GLN A 17 0.85 -2.68 5.10
CA GLN A 17 -0.34 -3.16 5.78
C GLN A 17 -1.45 -2.11 5.90
N ASP A 18 -1.26 -0.89 5.38
CA ASP A 18 -2.36 0.07 5.24
C ASP A 18 -3.19 -0.22 3.98
N THR A 19 -4.50 -0.04 4.07
CA THR A 19 -5.42 -0.07 2.92
C THR A 19 -5.74 1.37 2.50
N PRO A 20 -6.23 1.63 1.28
CA PRO A 20 -6.63 2.97 0.89
C PRO A 20 -7.67 3.56 1.86
N VAL A 21 -8.58 2.72 2.37
CA VAL A 21 -9.58 3.09 3.38
C VAL A 21 -8.92 3.47 4.72
N SER A 22 -7.96 2.69 5.23
CA SER A 22 -7.28 3.03 6.49
C SER A 22 -6.48 4.33 6.36
N ARG A 23 -5.84 4.55 5.20
CA ARG A 23 -5.12 5.79 4.89
C ARG A 23 -6.04 7.00 4.79
N MET A 24 -7.21 6.83 4.18
CA MET A 24 -8.23 7.88 4.15
C MET A 24 -8.68 8.24 5.57
N ALA A 25 -8.93 7.24 6.42
CA ALA A 25 -9.33 7.46 7.81
C ALA A 25 -8.23 8.17 8.62
N GLN A 26 -6.96 7.74 8.50
CA GLN A 26 -5.81 8.40 9.11
C GLN A 26 -5.67 9.85 8.63
N GLY A 27 -5.77 10.06 7.32
CA GLY A 27 -5.71 11.38 6.70
C GLY A 27 -6.82 12.31 7.19
N ALA A 28 -8.07 11.84 7.17
CA ALA A 28 -9.22 12.61 7.67
C ALA A 28 -9.07 12.97 9.15
N THR A 29 -8.61 12.02 9.97
CA THR A 29 -8.33 12.24 11.39
C THR A 29 -7.25 13.30 11.56
N GLY A 30 -6.13 13.18 10.84
CA GLY A 30 -5.04 14.15 10.88
C GLY A 30 -5.48 15.55 10.43
N PHE A 31 -6.26 15.63 9.35
CA PHE A 31 -6.82 16.89 8.85
C PHE A 31 -7.73 17.55 9.89
N LEU A 32 -8.64 16.80 10.52
CA LEU A 32 -9.53 17.31 11.55
C LEU A 32 -8.75 17.80 12.78
N LEU A 33 -7.72 17.05 13.23
CA LEU A 33 -6.88 17.45 14.35
C LEU A 33 -6.09 18.73 14.05
N ILE A 34 -5.45 18.81 12.90
CA ILE A 34 -4.70 20.01 12.48
C ILE A 34 -5.64 21.21 12.35
N GLY A 35 -6.78 21.04 11.66
CA GLY A 35 -7.79 22.09 11.48
C GLY A 35 -8.36 22.60 12.81
N THR A 36 -8.71 21.69 13.73
CA THR A 36 -9.26 22.04 15.05
C THR A 36 -8.24 22.83 15.87
N VAL A 37 -6.99 22.36 15.93
CA VAL A 37 -5.92 23.06 16.66
C VAL A 37 -5.60 24.42 16.02
N ALA A 38 -5.59 24.52 14.70
CA ALA A 38 -5.38 25.77 13.99
C ALA A 38 -6.49 26.80 14.30
N ILE A 39 -7.76 26.38 14.24
CA ILE A 39 -8.90 27.25 14.60
C ILE A 39 -8.79 27.68 16.06
N TRP A 40 -8.50 26.77 16.98
CA TRP A 40 -8.33 27.09 18.39
C TRP A 40 -7.19 28.11 18.63
N GLN A 41 -6.05 27.95 17.95
CA GLN A 41 -4.92 28.89 18.02
C GLN A 41 -5.28 30.27 17.46
N LEU A 42 -5.98 30.34 16.33
CA LEU A 42 -6.44 31.58 15.72
C LEU A 42 -7.42 32.32 16.64
N VAL A 43 -8.44 31.62 17.16
CA VAL A 43 -9.43 32.20 18.08
C VAL A 43 -8.75 32.65 19.38
N GLY A 44 -7.87 31.82 19.94
CA GLY A 44 -7.13 32.13 21.16
C GLY A 44 -6.27 33.38 21.00
N MET A 45 -5.51 33.49 19.92
CA MET A 45 -4.65 34.65 19.67
C MET A 45 -5.46 35.91 19.33
N TRP A 46 -6.55 35.77 18.59
CA TRP A 46 -7.47 36.87 18.33
C TRP A 46 -8.04 37.44 19.64
N ARG A 47 -8.58 36.57 20.51
CA ARG A 47 -9.11 36.94 21.83
C ARG A 47 -8.05 37.52 22.77
N ALA A 48 -6.80 37.05 22.69
CA ALA A 48 -5.70 37.56 23.51
C ALA A 48 -5.18 38.95 23.05
N SER A 49 -5.44 39.33 21.79
CA SER A 49 -5.02 40.61 21.20
C SER A 49 -6.09 41.72 21.25
N THR A 50 -7.26 41.46 21.85
CA THR A 50 -8.33 42.45 22.04
C THR A 50 -7.92 43.53 23.04
N ARG A 51 -8.50 44.73 22.91
CA ARG A 51 -8.14 45.91 23.70
C ARG A 51 -8.45 45.69 25.19
N GLU A 52 -9.67 45.24 25.46
CA GLU A 52 -10.24 44.99 26.79
C GLU A 52 -9.41 44.08 27.71
N ARG A 53 -8.54 43.24 27.15
CA ARG A 53 -7.69 42.33 27.94
C ARG A 53 -6.27 42.83 28.17
N ASN A 54 -5.86 43.94 27.54
CA ASN A 54 -4.48 44.44 27.57
C ASN A 54 -4.41 45.97 27.31
N ASP A 55 -5.13 46.75 28.12
CA ASP A 55 -5.25 48.20 27.94
C ASP A 55 -3.91 48.98 28.03
N GLY A 56 -2.90 48.44 28.72
CA GLY A 56 -1.57 49.06 28.85
C GLY A 56 -0.58 48.77 27.70
N ARG A 57 -0.96 47.96 26.70
CA ARG A 57 -0.03 47.44 25.69
C ARG A 57 -0.06 48.28 24.40
N ARG A 58 1.12 48.58 23.82
CA ARG A 58 1.24 49.41 22.60
C ARG A 58 0.38 48.85 21.45
N TRP A 59 -0.38 49.72 20.79
CA TRP A 59 -1.33 49.37 19.72
C TRP A 59 -0.72 48.51 18.61
N ILE A 60 0.55 48.75 18.25
CA ILE A 60 1.27 48.03 17.19
C ILE A 60 1.45 46.53 17.50
N THR A 61 1.60 46.16 18.77
CA THR A 61 1.79 44.76 19.17
C THR A 61 0.53 43.92 18.94
N ARG A 62 -0.64 44.56 18.93
CA ARG A 62 -1.93 43.90 18.65
C ARG A 62 -2.05 43.57 17.17
N TRP A 63 -1.67 44.50 16.29
CA TRP A 63 -1.62 44.26 14.85
C TRP A 63 -0.56 43.24 14.47
N LEU A 64 0.61 43.26 15.13
CA LEU A 64 1.63 42.24 14.94
C LEU A 64 1.12 40.84 15.28
N ALA A 65 0.46 40.67 16.43
CA ALA A 65 -0.11 39.37 16.83
C ALA A 65 -1.17 38.87 15.84
N ARG A 66 -2.01 39.77 15.31
CA ARG A 66 -2.99 39.44 14.27
C ARG A 66 -2.34 39.08 12.94
N ALA A 67 -1.30 39.80 12.53
CA ALA A 67 -0.56 39.52 11.31
C ALA A 67 0.14 38.15 11.38
N VAL A 68 0.78 37.83 12.51
CA VAL A 68 1.38 36.51 12.76
C VAL A 68 0.31 35.41 12.74
N SER A 69 -0.85 35.65 13.36
CA SER A 69 -1.96 34.68 13.33
C SER A 69 -2.46 34.42 11.91
N ALA A 70 -2.68 35.49 11.13
CA ALA A 70 -3.09 35.39 9.73
C ALA A 70 -2.05 34.64 8.90
N LEU A 71 -0.76 34.96 9.07
CA LEU A 71 0.33 34.26 8.38
C LEU A 71 0.33 32.76 8.71
N VAL A 72 0.25 32.38 9.99
CA VAL A 72 0.19 30.98 10.41
C VAL A 72 -1.04 30.28 9.84
N GLY A 73 -2.21 30.95 9.82
CA GLY A 73 -3.43 30.42 9.24
C GLY A 73 -3.32 30.18 7.74
N VAL A 74 -2.77 31.15 6.98
CA VAL A 74 -2.54 31.04 5.54
C VAL A 74 -1.52 29.94 5.24
N THR A 75 -0.40 29.89 5.96
CA THR A 75 0.60 28.82 5.79
C THR A 75 -0.01 27.45 6.08
N GLY A 76 -0.77 27.32 7.17
CA GLY A 76 -1.47 26.08 7.50
C GLY A 76 -2.46 25.64 6.41
N PHE A 77 -3.23 26.58 5.87
CA PHE A 77 -4.14 26.32 4.76
C PHE A 77 -3.42 25.86 3.48
N LEU A 78 -2.33 26.54 3.11
CA LEU A 78 -1.50 26.17 1.96
C LEU A 78 -0.89 24.77 2.12
N LEU A 79 -0.47 24.40 3.34
CA LEU A 79 0.05 23.06 3.64
C LEU A 79 -1.03 21.97 3.55
N LEU A 80 -2.31 22.32 3.72
CA LEU A 80 -3.44 21.39 3.60
C LEU A 80 -3.99 21.30 2.17
N MET A 81 -3.59 22.17 1.23
CA MET A 81 -4.06 22.15 -0.16
C MET A 81 -3.88 20.81 -0.90
N PRO A 82 -2.80 20.03 -0.69
CA PRO A 82 -2.65 18.71 -1.33
C PRO A 82 -3.63 17.65 -0.80
N PHE A 83 -4.28 17.89 0.35
CA PHE A 83 -5.08 16.89 1.05
C PHE A 83 -6.28 16.37 0.23
N PRO A 84 -7.13 17.21 -0.40
CA PRO A 84 -8.26 16.72 -1.20
C PRO A 84 -7.81 15.85 -2.39
N GLY A 85 -6.69 16.20 -3.03
CA GLY A 85 -6.13 15.41 -4.14
C GLY A 85 -5.66 14.04 -3.68
N GLY A 86 -4.93 13.98 -2.56
CA GLY A 86 -4.50 12.71 -1.96
C GLY A 86 -5.68 11.83 -1.52
N MET A 87 -6.72 12.42 -0.92
CA MET A 87 -7.94 11.71 -0.54
C MET A 87 -8.70 11.17 -1.76
N MET A 88 -8.78 11.94 -2.85
CA MET A 88 -9.39 11.49 -4.10
C MET A 88 -8.61 10.33 -4.72
N SER A 89 -7.28 10.36 -4.67
CA SER A 89 -6.45 9.25 -5.13
C SER A 89 -6.74 7.96 -4.35
N LEU A 90 -6.72 8.04 -3.03
CA LEU A 90 -7.03 6.87 -2.18
C LEU A 90 -8.47 6.38 -2.36
N TYR A 91 -9.42 7.28 -2.60
CA TYR A 91 -10.79 6.92 -2.92
C TYR A 91 -10.88 6.13 -4.24
N ARG A 92 -10.12 6.55 -5.27
CA ARG A 92 -10.05 5.82 -6.54
C ARG A 92 -9.47 4.43 -6.35
N ASP A 93 -8.38 4.30 -5.60
CA ASP A 93 -7.79 3.00 -5.26
C ASP A 93 -8.81 2.13 -4.50
N ALA A 94 -9.52 2.70 -3.51
CA ALA A 94 -10.50 1.96 -2.70
C ALA A 94 -11.73 1.48 -3.49
N THR A 95 -12.03 2.13 -4.61
CA THR A 95 -13.21 1.86 -5.45
C THR A 95 -12.84 1.22 -6.79
N ASP A 96 -11.58 0.77 -6.92
CA ASP A 96 -11.01 0.20 -8.15
C ASP A 96 -11.22 1.12 -9.39
N GLN A 97 -11.25 2.44 -9.16
CA GLN A 97 -11.32 3.49 -10.19
C GLN A 97 -9.94 4.06 -10.55
N ASP A 98 -8.88 3.46 -10.01
CA ASP A 98 -7.51 3.74 -10.39
C ASP A 98 -7.14 2.96 -11.67
N TRP A 99 -5.94 3.18 -12.20
CA TRP A 99 -5.52 2.51 -13.44
C TRP A 99 -5.53 0.98 -13.30
N VAL A 100 -5.15 0.42 -12.14
CA VAL A 100 -5.10 -1.03 -11.89
C VAL A 100 -6.51 -1.60 -11.88
N GLY A 101 -7.42 -1.01 -11.11
CA GLY A 101 -8.82 -1.43 -11.02
C GLY A 101 -9.55 -1.38 -12.37
N LEU A 102 -9.30 -0.34 -13.16
CA LEU A 102 -9.91 -0.18 -14.49
C LEU A 102 -9.48 -1.24 -15.52
N GLN A 103 -8.36 -1.95 -15.31
CA GLN A 103 -7.98 -3.08 -16.17
C GLN A 103 -8.84 -4.33 -15.91
N GLY A 104 -9.46 -4.42 -14.74
CA GLY A 104 -10.33 -5.52 -14.34
C GLY A 104 -9.60 -6.79 -13.86
N HIS A 105 -10.38 -7.61 -13.16
CA HIS A 105 -9.98 -8.91 -12.64
C HIS A 105 -11.15 -9.90 -12.67
N ILE A 106 -10.84 -11.18 -12.56
CA ILE A 106 -11.80 -12.27 -12.43
C ILE A 106 -11.33 -13.17 -11.30
N VAL A 107 -12.20 -13.37 -10.30
CA VAL A 107 -12.07 -14.42 -9.30
C VAL A 107 -13.11 -15.49 -9.58
N SER A 108 -12.67 -16.72 -9.83
CA SER A 108 -13.55 -17.86 -10.07
C SER A 108 -13.12 -19.09 -9.26
N ILE A 109 -14.04 -20.03 -9.09
CA ILE A 109 -13.76 -21.32 -8.44
C ILE A 109 -13.99 -22.43 -9.47
N ASP A 110 -13.06 -23.36 -9.51
CA ASP A 110 -13.07 -24.55 -10.36
C ASP A 110 -12.65 -25.76 -9.52
N ASP A 111 -13.64 -26.55 -9.11
CA ASP A 111 -13.52 -27.61 -8.09
C ASP A 111 -12.82 -27.12 -6.81
N THR A 112 -11.61 -27.60 -6.54
CA THR A 112 -10.79 -27.24 -5.37
C THR A 112 -9.81 -26.10 -5.65
N ASN A 113 -9.96 -25.40 -6.77
CA ASN A 113 -9.05 -24.35 -7.21
C ASN A 113 -9.76 -22.99 -7.22
N LEU A 114 -9.19 -22.01 -6.53
CA LEU A 114 -9.57 -20.61 -6.69
C LEU A 114 -8.67 -19.98 -7.75
N ARG A 115 -9.23 -19.42 -8.80
CA ARG A 115 -8.50 -18.77 -9.88
C ARG A 115 -8.60 -17.26 -9.77
N ILE A 116 -7.44 -16.59 -9.86
CA ILE A 116 -7.32 -15.14 -9.96
C ILE A 116 -6.68 -14.81 -11.31
N THR A 117 -7.45 -14.15 -12.17
CA THR A 117 -7.00 -13.71 -13.50
C THR A 117 -7.13 -12.19 -13.62
N GLY A 118 -6.14 -11.53 -14.23
CA GLY A 118 -6.15 -10.08 -14.42
C GLY A 118 -5.40 -9.33 -13.32
N TYR A 119 -5.68 -8.04 -13.17
CA TYR A 119 -4.89 -7.17 -12.28
C TYR A 119 -5.24 -7.36 -10.80
N LEU A 120 -4.27 -7.13 -9.92
CA LEU A 120 -4.46 -7.19 -8.47
C LEU A 120 -4.93 -5.83 -7.92
N ALA A 121 -6.19 -5.52 -8.20
CA ALA A 121 -6.92 -4.38 -7.64
C ALA A 121 -7.33 -4.64 -6.18
N TRP A 122 -7.77 -3.61 -5.45
CA TRP A 122 -8.12 -3.75 -4.04
C TRP A 122 -9.37 -4.61 -3.83
N GLY A 123 -10.33 -4.58 -4.77
CA GLY A 123 -11.52 -5.42 -4.74
C GLY A 123 -11.26 -6.93 -4.73
N VAL A 124 -10.13 -7.38 -5.31
CA VAL A 124 -9.72 -8.80 -5.37
C VAL A 124 -9.68 -9.43 -3.97
N LEU A 125 -9.16 -8.71 -2.97
CA LEU A 125 -9.02 -9.23 -1.60
C LEU A 125 -10.38 -9.60 -1.01
N GLY A 126 -11.38 -8.74 -1.21
CA GLY A 126 -12.74 -8.99 -0.72
C GLY A 126 -13.39 -10.19 -1.40
N GLU A 127 -13.19 -10.35 -2.71
CA GLU A 127 -13.70 -11.48 -3.47
C GLU A 127 -13.03 -12.79 -3.08
N VAL A 128 -11.70 -12.82 -3.00
CA VAL A 128 -10.91 -14.00 -2.59
C VAL A 128 -11.28 -14.43 -1.18
N SER A 129 -11.34 -13.48 -0.23
CA SER A 129 -11.62 -13.82 1.16
C SER A 129 -13.05 -14.37 1.34
N ARG A 130 -14.04 -13.81 0.64
CA ARG A 130 -15.40 -14.36 0.61
C ARG A 130 -15.44 -15.75 -0.03
N ALA A 131 -14.76 -15.93 -1.17
CA ALA A 131 -14.70 -17.20 -1.87
C ALA A 131 -14.08 -18.32 -1.02
N LEU A 132 -12.94 -18.05 -0.38
CA LEU A 132 -12.25 -19.00 0.51
C LEU A 132 -13.02 -19.28 1.80
N THR A 133 -13.80 -18.32 2.29
CA THR A 133 -14.64 -18.52 3.48
C THR A 133 -15.88 -19.37 3.16
N ALA A 134 -16.45 -19.18 1.97
CA ALA A 134 -17.61 -19.94 1.51
C ALA A 134 -17.27 -21.36 1.04
N ASN A 135 -16.01 -21.65 0.71
CA ASN A 135 -15.59 -22.92 0.12
C ASN A 135 -14.32 -23.46 0.81
N SER A 136 -14.52 -24.23 1.89
CA SER A 136 -13.42 -24.79 2.69
C SER A 136 -12.57 -25.85 1.98
N ASP A 137 -13.08 -26.40 0.87
CA ASP A 137 -12.43 -27.47 0.12
C ASP A 137 -11.38 -26.96 -0.87
N ILE A 138 -11.28 -25.64 -1.06
CA ILE A 138 -10.25 -25.03 -1.88
C ILE A 138 -8.88 -25.38 -1.30
N ARG A 139 -7.99 -25.90 -2.16
CA ARG A 139 -6.62 -26.29 -1.83
C ARG A 139 -5.58 -25.44 -2.54
N THR A 140 -5.92 -24.91 -3.71
CA THR A 140 -4.94 -24.23 -4.58
C THR A 140 -5.47 -22.88 -5.03
N VAL A 141 -4.60 -21.87 -5.00
CA VAL A 141 -4.82 -20.59 -5.66
C VAL A 141 -4.07 -20.57 -6.98
N VAL A 142 -4.82 -20.56 -8.08
CA VAL A 142 -4.31 -20.47 -9.44
C VAL A 142 -4.18 -19.00 -9.84
N LEU A 143 -2.97 -18.59 -10.18
CA LEU A 143 -2.62 -17.21 -10.48
C LEU A 143 -2.30 -17.03 -11.97
N ASN A 144 -2.98 -16.08 -12.61
CA ASN A 144 -2.66 -15.57 -13.94
C ASN A 144 -2.79 -14.05 -13.98
N SER A 145 -1.74 -13.34 -13.54
CA SER A 145 -1.82 -11.91 -13.27
C SER A 145 -0.54 -11.15 -13.62
N PRO A 146 -0.63 -9.96 -14.25
CA PRO A 146 0.52 -9.08 -14.43
C PRO A 146 0.96 -8.35 -13.15
N GLY A 147 0.22 -8.51 -12.05
CA GLY A 147 0.43 -7.78 -10.80
C GLY A 147 -0.60 -6.67 -10.61
N GLY A 148 -0.23 -5.64 -9.87
CA GLY A 148 -1.14 -4.58 -9.43
C GLY A 148 -0.61 -3.94 -8.15
N HIS A 149 -1.49 -3.62 -7.21
CA HIS A 149 -1.06 -3.02 -5.95
C HIS A 149 -0.22 -4.02 -5.14
N VAL A 150 0.97 -3.60 -4.74
CA VAL A 150 1.87 -4.39 -3.88
C VAL A 150 1.19 -4.75 -2.55
N GLY A 151 0.39 -3.84 -1.98
CA GLY A 151 -0.40 -4.10 -0.78
C GLY A 151 -1.42 -5.23 -0.95
N VAL A 152 -1.95 -5.44 -2.16
CA VAL A 152 -2.85 -6.58 -2.47
C VAL A 152 -2.04 -7.87 -2.54
N GLY A 153 -0.92 -7.89 -3.26
CA GLY A 153 -0.06 -9.07 -3.37
C GLY A 153 0.46 -9.58 -2.02
N THR A 154 0.88 -8.68 -1.12
CA THR A 154 1.34 -9.04 0.22
C THR A 154 0.24 -9.58 1.14
N ARG A 155 -1.01 -9.11 1.00
CA ARG A 155 -2.14 -9.64 1.76
C ARG A 155 -2.63 -10.97 1.22
N LEU A 156 -2.60 -11.14 -0.10
CA LEU A 156 -2.84 -12.45 -0.71
C LEU A 156 -1.79 -13.46 -0.23
N TYR A 157 -0.51 -13.06 -0.12
CA TYR A 157 0.51 -13.89 0.52
C TYR A 157 0.06 -14.33 1.92
N ASP A 158 -0.31 -13.37 2.78
CA ASP A 158 -0.69 -13.66 4.17
C ASP A 158 -1.95 -14.55 4.25
N GLU A 159 -2.97 -14.30 3.43
CA GLU A 159 -4.22 -15.09 3.39
C GLU A 159 -3.99 -16.52 2.85
N ILE A 160 -3.20 -16.68 1.80
CA ILE A 160 -2.85 -17.98 1.23
C ILE A 160 -2.04 -18.79 2.25
N ARG A 161 -1.01 -18.17 2.84
CA ARG A 161 -0.11 -18.81 3.79
C ARG A 161 -0.82 -19.23 5.07
N SER A 162 -1.65 -18.35 5.64
CA SER A 162 -2.37 -18.63 6.89
C SER A 162 -3.39 -19.77 6.76
N ARG A 163 -3.90 -20.01 5.55
CA ARG A 163 -4.81 -21.12 5.23
C ARG A 163 -4.09 -22.38 4.76
N GLY A 164 -2.76 -22.35 4.63
CA GLY A 164 -1.96 -23.47 4.15
C GLY A 164 -2.25 -23.88 2.70
N LEU A 165 -2.73 -22.95 1.86
CA LEU A 165 -3.07 -23.22 0.48
C LEU A 165 -1.82 -23.37 -0.39
N ASP A 166 -1.94 -24.12 -1.48
CA ASP A 166 -0.94 -24.18 -2.54
C ASP A 166 -1.14 -23.03 -3.53
N THR A 167 -0.09 -22.69 -4.27
CA THR A 167 -0.16 -21.72 -5.37
C THR A 167 0.29 -22.34 -6.67
N TYR A 168 -0.40 -21.95 -7.74
CA TYR A 168 -0.13 -22.44 -9.09
C TYR A 168 -0.09 -21.28 -10.08
N ALA A 169 1.05 -21.03 -10.71
CA ALA A 169 1.15 -20.04 -11.80
C ALA A 169 0.76 -20.69 -13.13
N ALA A 170 -0.35 -20.23 -13.72
CA ALA A 170 -0.92 -20.87 -14.90
C ALA A 170 -0.23 -20.48 -16.21
N GLU A 171 0.04 -19.20 -16.43
CA GLU A 171 0.67 -18.70 -17.66
C GLU A 171 1.61 -17.54 -17.35
N PHE A 172 1.13 -16.59 -16.55
CA PHE A 172 1.89 -15.39 -16.23
C PHE A 172 1.62 -14.95 -14.80
N CYS A 173 2.67 -14.66 -14.03
CA CYS A 173 2.55 -14.08 -12.70
C CYS A 173 3.71 -13.12 -12.45
N ALA A 174 3.46 -11.82 -12.52
CA ALA A 174 4.50 -10.80 -12.42
C ALA A 174 4.22 -9.78 -11.32
N SER A 175 5.28 -9.08 -10.89
CA SER A 175 5.19 -7.99 -9.92
C SER A 175 4.50 -8.44 -8.62
N ALA A 176 3.49 -7.72 -8.13
CA ALA A 176 2.71 -8.07 -6.95
C ALA A 176 2.11 -9.49 -6.97
N CYS A 177 1.87 -10.09 -8.14
CA CYS A 177 1.42 -11.49 -8.23
C CYS A 177 2.46 -12.46 -7.67
N THR A 178 3.75 -12.20 -7.88
CA THR A 178 4.81 -13.07 -7.34
C THR A 178 4.80 -13.09 -5.83
N LEU A 179 4.39 -12.00 -5.17
CA LEU A 179 4.21 -11.97 -3.72
C LEU A 179 3.08 -12.92 -3.31
N ALA A 180 1.90 -12.83 -3.95
CA ALA A 180 0.80 -13.75 -3.68
C ALA A 180 1.22 -15.22 -3.91
N PHE A 181 1.94 -15.48 -5.00
CA PHE A 181 2.46 -16.81 -5.33
C PHE A 181 3.37 -17.37 -4.23
N LEU A 182 4.24 -16.55 -3.64
CA LEU A 182 5.15 -16.98 -2.57
C LEU A 182 4.43 -17.37 -1.27
N GLY A 183 3.14 -17.03 -1.11
CA GLY A 183 2.34 -17.43 0.05
C GLY A 183 1.99 -18.92 0.09
N GLY A 184 2.15 -19.63 -1.04
CA GLY A 184 1.81 -21.03 -1.15
C GLY A 184 2.65 -21.95 -0.28
N THR A 185 2.04 -23.03 0.23
CA THR A 185 2.76 -24.13 0.88
C THR A 185 3.58 -24.89 -0.16
N ARG A 186 2.92 -25.37 -1.23
CA ARG A 186 3.58 -25.77 -2.48
C ARG A 186 3.41 -24.67 -3.51
N ARG A 187 4.49 -24.38 -4.22
CA ARG A 187 4.58 -23.31 -5.22
C ARG A 187 4.89 -23.95 -6.57
N ILE A 188 3.88 -24.03 -7.41
CA ILE A 188 3.90 -24.79 -8.67
C ILE A 188 3.82 -23.83 -9.86
N VAL A 189 4.63 -24.08 -10.89
CA VAL A 189 4.60 -23.31 -12.13
C VAL A 189 4.32 -24.25 -13.29
N ARG A 190 3.31 -23.92 -14.12
CA ARG A 190 3.05 -24.66 -15.36
C ARG A 190 4.28 -24.59 -16.29
N PRO A 191 4.62 -25.67 -17.02
CA PRO A 191 5.62 -25.58 -18.08
C PRO A 191 5.33 -24.43 -19.05
N GLY A 192 6.32 -23.55 -19.26
CA GLY A 192 6.21 -22.37 -20.13
C GLY A 192 5.59 -21.13 -19.47
N ALA A 193 5.06 -21.23 -18.25
CA ALA A 193 4.60 -20.06 -17.51
C ALA A 193 5.77 -19.20 -17.02
N LYS A 194 5.55 -17.89 -16.89
CA LYS A 194 6.59 -16.92 -16.52
C LYS A 194 6.31 -16.29 -15.17
N LEU A 195 7.34 -16.24 -14.32
CA LEU A 195 7.35 -15.43 -13.10
C LEU A 195 8.21 -14.19 -13.31
N GLY A 196 7.64 -13.00 -13.10
CA GLY A 196 8.30 -11.72 -13.36
C GLY A 196 8.58 -10.93 -12.10
N PHE A 197 9.85 -10.60 -11.85
CA PHE A 197 10.30 -9.89 -10.65
C PHE A 197 10.89 -8.52 -10.97
N HIS A 198 10.63 -7.55 -10.11
CA HIS A 198 11.27 -6.23 -10.14
C HIS A 198 11.18 -5.54 -8.78
N ALA A 199 11.96 -4.48 -8.59
CA ALA A 199 11.89 -3.64 -7.40
C ALA A 199 10.56 -2.88 -7.34
N VAL A 200 10.03 -2.64 -6.14
CA VAL A 200 8.82 -1.82 -5.99
C VAL A 200 9.10 -0.39 -6.45
N GLY A 201 8.27 0.09 -7.38
CA GLY A 201 8.19 1.50 -7.72
C GLY A 201 7.34 2.27 -6.71
N GLY A 202 7.68 3.52 -6.45
CA GLY A 202 6.90 4.39 -5.57
C GLY A 202 7.31 5.86 -5.71
N GLU A 203 6.38 6.76 -5.40
CA GLU A 203 6.55 8.22 -5.59
C GLU A 203 7.41 8.91 -4.51
N SER A 204 7.82 8.20 -3.44
CA SER A 204 8.63 8.78 -2.35
C SER A 204 9.67 7.81 -1.75
N ALA A 205 10.83 8.33 -1.34
CA ALA A 205 11.94 7.54 -0.77
C ALA A 205 11.57 6.77 0.51
N ASN A 206 10.70 7.33 1.35
CA ASN A 206 10.24 6.68 2.58
C ASN A 206 9.25 5.54 2.29
N SER A 207 8.39 5.69 1.28
CA SER A 207 7.50 4.64 0.79
C SER A 207 8.27 3.49 0.13
N ILE A 208 9.39 3.80 -0.53
CA ILE A 208 10.28 2.79 -1.12
C ILE A 208 10.98 1.98 -0.01
N GLY A 209 11.50 2.63 1.04
CA GLY A 209 12.23 1.96 2.13
C GLY A 209 11.39 0.96 2.94
N ALA A 210 10.30 1.41 3.56
CA ALA A 210 9.46 0.54 4.39
C ALA A 210 8.79 -0.59 3.59
N GLY A 211 8.45 -0.32 2.31
CA GLY A 211 7.90 -1.32 1.41
C GLY A 211 8.91 -2.40 1.03
N THR A 212 10.16 -1.97 0.79
CA THR A 212 11.29 -2.86 0.47
C THR A 212 11.57 -3.83 1.62
N ASP A 213 11.57 -3.36 2.87
CA ASP A 213 11.89 -4.21 4.02
C ASP A 213 10.83 -5.29 4.27
N LYS A 214 9.54 -4.94 4.20
CA LYS A 214 8.48 -5.95 4.33
C LYS A 214 8.53 -6.95 3.18
N ILE A 215 8.77 -6.52 1.95
CA ILE A 215 8.88 -7.46 0.82
C ILE A 215 10.09 -8.37 1.01
N ARG A 216 11.26 -7.83 1.36
CA ARG A 216 12.44 -8.63 1.70
C ARG A 216 12.10 -9.69 2.74
N SER A 217 11.37 -9.32 3.80
CA SER A 217 10.95 -10.27 4.84
C SER A 217 10.05 -11.39 4.32
N LEU A 218 9.18 -11.12 3.33
CA LEU A 218 8.34 -12.15 2.71
C LEU A 218 9.17 -13.13 1.86
N PHE A 219 10.13 -12.60 1.09
CA PHE A 219 11.06 -13.45 0.34
C PHE A 219 11.91 -14.32 1.28
N GLN A 220 12.42 -13.75 2.36
CA GLN A 220 13.18 -14.48 3.38
C GLN A 220 12.31 -15.54 4.07
N ALA A 221 11.06 -15.21 4.43
CA ALA A 221 10.11 -16.16 5.03
C ALA A 221 9.68 -17.29 4.07
N ALA A 222 9.92 -17.11 2.77
CA ALA A 222 9.68 -18.11 1.74
C ALA A 222 10.96 -18.87 1.34
N ASP A 223 12.02 -18.76 2.17
CA ASP A 223 13.34 -19.40 2.03
C ASP A 223 14.07 -19.08 0.72
N ILE A 224 13.82 -17.90 0.16
CA ILE A 224 14.49 -17.43 -1.05
C ILE A 224 15.90 -16.92 -0.68
N PRO A 225 16.96 -17.35 -1.39
CA PRO A 225 18.32 -16.99 -1.04
C PRO A 225 18.60 -15.51 -1.34
N GLU A 226 19.40 -14.88 -0.48
CA GLU A 226 19.71 -13.45 -0.54
C GLU A 226 20.21 -12.96 -1.93
N PRO A 227 21.05 -13.70 -2.69
CA PRO A 227 21.45 -13.28 -4.03
C PRO A 227 20.27 -13.13 -5.00
N PHE A 228 19.24 -13.98 -4.90
CA PHE A 228 18.03 -13.85 -5.70
C PHE A 228 17.25 -12.60 -5.29
N ILE A 229 17.07 -12.40 -3.98
CA ILE A 229 16.40 -11.22 -3.41
C ILE A 229 17.09 -9.92 -3.86
N GLN A 230 18.41 -9.85 -3.80
CA GLN A 230 19.19 -8.70 -4.25
C GLN A 230 18.96 -8.42 -5.73
N ARG A 231 18.89 -9.45 -6.58
CA ARG A 231 18.61 -9.30 -8.01
C ARG A 231 17.19 -8.79 -8.27
N VAL A 232 16.20 -9.23 -7.48
CA VAL A 232 14.84 -8.67 -7.54
C VAL A 232 14.87 -7.16 -7.30
N PHE A 233 15.54 -6.72 -6.23
CA PHE A 233 15.62 -5.28 -5.89
C PHE A 233 16.57 -4.47 -6.77
N ALA A 234 17.52 -5.11 -7.46
CA ALA A 234 18.36 -4.46 -8.46
C ALA A 234 17.65 -4.30 -9.82
N THR A 235 16.56 -5.04 -10.05
CA THR A 235 15.79 -4.96 -11.29
C THR A 235 14.89 -3.71 -11.28
N PRO A 236 15.03 -2.77 -12.24
CA PRO A 236 14.25 -1.53 -12.27
C PRO A 236 12.74 -1.75 -12.32
N SER A 237 11.98 -0.89 -11.65
CA SER A 237 10.51 -0.97 -11.55
C SER A 237 9.76 -0.80 -12.87
N ASN A 238 10.42 -0.26 -13.90
CA ASN A 238 9.88 -0.12 -15.27
C ASN A 238 10.25 -1.29 -16.20
N SER A 239 10.88 -2.33 -15.68
CA SER A 239 11.21 -3.56 -16.40
C SER A 239 10.91 -4.77 -15.51
N ALA A 240 11.09 -5.98 -16.04
CA ALA A 240 10.92 -7.19 -15.25
C ALA A 240 11.96 -8.23 -15.66
N TRP A 241 12.53 -8.87 -14.65
CA TRP A 241 13.41 -10.01 -14.80
C TRP A 241 12.58 -11.29 -14.72
N TYR A 242 12.76 -12.18 -15.71
CA TYR A 242 12.08 -13.46 -15.82
C TYR A 242 13.11 -14.59 -15.70
N PRO A 243 13.34 -15.15 -14.50
CA PRO A 243 14.23 -16.28 -14.31
C PRO A 243 13.68 -17.52 -15.03
N ASP A 244 14.58 -18.39 -15.48
CA ASP A 244 14.18 -19.68 -16.02
C ASP A 244 13.74 -20.65 -14.91
N GLN A 245 13.12 -21.78 -15.28
CA GLN A 245 12.60 -22.74 -14.31
C GLN A 245 13.71 -23.34 -13.42
N LYS A 246 14.92 -23.51 -13.93
CA LYS A 246 16.04 -24.06 -13.15
C LYS A 246 16.48 -23.06 -12.08
N GLU A 247 16.54 -21.78 -12.43
CA GLU A 247 16.85 -20.70 -11.49
C GLU A 247 15.75 -20.55 -10.43
N LEU A 248 14.48 -20.63 -10.83
CA LEU A 248 13.34 -20.57 -9.90
C LEU A 248 13.35 -21.73 -8.88
N ILE A 249 13.67 -22.95 -9.32
CA ILE A 249 13.78 -24.11 -8.43
C ILE A 249 15.02 -23.99 -7.53
N GLY A 250 16.17 -23.63 -8.10
CA GLY A 250 17.42 -23.46 -7.37
C GLY A 250 17.38 -22.34 -6.32
N ALA A 251 16.52 -21.35 -6.52
CA ALA A 251 16.26 -20.27 -5.57
C ALA A 251 15.06 -20.54 -4.65
N HIS A 252 14.49 -21.76 -4.67
CA HIS A 252 13.31 -22.15 -3.88
C HIS A 252 12.07 -21.29 -4.13
N VAL A 253 11.98 -20.56 -5.25
CA VAL A 253 10.76 -19.84 -5.63
C VAL A 253 9.67 -20.85 -6.01
N VAL A 254 10.08 -21.90 -6.73
CA VAL A 254 9.23 -23.03 -7.13
C VAL A 254 9.66 -24.25 -6.33
N THR A 255 8.72 -24.85 -5.61
CA THR A 255 9.00 -26.02 -4.76
C THR A 255 8.55 -27.32 -5.40
N ASP A 256 7.63 -27.24 -6.36
CA ASP A 256 7.07 -28.39 -7.07
C ASP A 256 6.90 -28.07 -8.55
N VAL A 257 7.10 -29.08 -9.39
CA VAL A 257 6.86 -29.00 -10.83
C VAL A 257 5.78 -29.99 -11.22
N VAL A 258 4.88 -29.56 -12.11
CA VAL A 258 3.93 -30.48 -12.74
C VAL A 258 4.73 -31.50 -13.53
N ARG A 259 4.64 -32.77 -13.14
CA ARG A 259 5.27 -33.89 -13.84
C ARG A 259 4.51 -34.21 -15.12
#